data_AF-A0A3D4T986-F1
#
_entry.id   AF-A0A3D4T986-F1
#
_cell.length_a   1.000
_cell.length_b   1.000
_cell.length_c   1.000
_cell.angle_alpha   90.00
_cell.angle_beta   90.00
_cell.angle_gamma   90.00
#
_symmetry.space_group_name_H-M   'P 1'
#
loop_
_entity.id
_entity.type
_entity.pdbx_description
1 polymer ?
#
loop_
_entity_poly.entity_id
_entity_poly.type
_entity_poly.pdbx_seq_one_letter_code
_entity_poly.pdbx_strand_id
1 'polypeptide(L)'
;HSLLDLSTEILHNEDRNAQQKSDTLTLQQFKEKLIRLYEPQALNKQILLSVQIADNADQFQFPKNKLLQIAGNLITNAIKFTDNEGKVDVLLNAQKTSEQEQLFITISDTGIGMDAAAADEILNGVKDSGMGTAGEAGYGFGLPLVKRLVESLDGKMTIESALGKGTIFQITIAYPVNIDN
;
A
#
# COMPACT_ATOMS: atom_id res chain seq x y z
N HIS A 1 19.14 21.22 -42.79
CA HIS A 1 18.74 21.69 -41.45
C HIS A 1 17.45 20.99 -41.11
N SER A 2 17.60 19.87 -40.40
CA SER A 2 16.66 18.74 -40.36
C SER A 2 15.68 18.92 -39.21
N LEU A 3 14.47 18.37 -39.35
CA LEU A 3 13.41 18.27 -38.32
C LEU A 3 13.87 17.66 -36.98
N LEU A 4 15.11 17.13 -36.93
CA LEU A 4 15.77 16.63 -35.73
C LEU A 4 16.28 17.74 -34.80
N ASP A 5 16.56 18.94 -35.28
CA ASP A 5 17.06 20.02 -34.39
C ASP A 5 15.93 20.62 -33.54
N LEU A 6 14.71 20.71 -34.10
CA LEU A 6 13.52 21.23 -33.41
C LEU A 6 12.95 20.28 -32.34
N SER A 7 13.18 18.96 -32.45
CA SER A 7 12.74 18.03 -31.40
C SER A 7 13.66 18.08 -30.17
N THR A 8 14.94 18.41 -30.36
CA THR A 8 15.89 18.58 -29.25
C THR A 8 15.64 19.83 -28.42
N GLU A 9 15.11 20.90 -29.00
CA GLU A 9 14.93 22.18 -28.30
C GLU A 9 13.65 22.21 -27.44
N ILE A 10 12.61 21.44 -27.83
CA ILE A 10 11.41 21.24 -27.00
C ILE A 10 11.70 20.29 -25.82
N LEU A 11 12.64 19.35 -25.99
CA LEU A 11 13.06 18.45 -24.90
C LEU A 11 13.94 19.13 -23.85
N HIS A 12 14.55 20.28 -24.14
CA HIS A 12 15.47 20.95 -23.19
C HIS A 12 14.87 22.16 -22.45
N ASN A 13 13.60 22.52 -22.71
CA ASN A 13 12.94 23.64 -22.04
C ASN A 13 11.82 23.26 -21.06
N GLU A 14 11.38 22.00 -21.03
CA GLU A 14 10.50 21.50 -19.94
C GLU A 14 11.29 20.99 -18.71
N ASP A 15 12.62 20.91 -18.83
CA ASP A 15 13.52 20.24 -17.88
C ASP A 15 14.24 21.18 -16.88
N ARG A 16 13.80 22.44 -16.71
CA ARG A 16 14.50 23.38 -15.80
C ARG A 16 13.75 23.87 -14.57
N ASN A 17 12.45 23.57 -14.42
CA ASN A 17 11.69 23.91 -13.21
C ASN A 17 11.11 22.71 -12.44
N ALA A 18 11.33 21.47 -12.89
CA ALA A 18 10.79 20.25 -12.25
C ALA A 18 11.84 19.37 -11.53
N GLN A 19 13.14 19.72 -11.58
CA GLN A 19 14.21 19.01 -10.86
C GLN A 19 14.32 19.46 -9.39
N GLN A 20 13.25 19.24 -8.64
CA GLN A 20 13.33 18.93 -7.21
C GLN A 20 12.24 17.89 -6.93
N LYS A 21 12.41 16.69 -7.50
CA LYS A 21 11.63 15.52 -7.09
C LYS A 21 11.98 15.28 -5.62
N SER A 22 11.14 15.77 -4.71
CA SER A 22 11.21 15.36 -3.31
C SER A 22 11.15 13.82 -3.28
N ASP A 23 12.13 13.17 -2.66
CA ASP A 23 12.16 11.72 -2.46
C ASP A 23 11.16 11.27 -1.38
N THR A 24 10.39 12.20 -0.80
CA THR A 24 9.35 11.94 0.19
C THR A 24 7.94 12.14 -0.37
N LEU A 25 6.96 11.54 0.31
CA LEU A 25 5.53 11.65 0.06
C LEU A 25 4.82 11.91 1.39
N THR A 26 3.80 12.77 1.39
CA THR A 26 2.93 12.91 2.57
C THR A 26 1.88 11.80 2.63
N LEU A 27 1.32 11.52 3.81
CA LEU A 27 0.20 10.57 3.92
C LEU A 27 -1.04 11.03 3.12
N GLN A 28 -1.28 12.34 3.02
CA GLN A 28 -2.35 12.88 2.20
C GLN A 28 -2.16 12.54 0.71
N GLN A 29 -0.97 12.78 0.16
CA GLN A 29 -0.63 12.42 -1.22
C GLN A 29 -0.69 10.91 -1.44
N PHE A 30 -0.32 10.11 -0.43
CA PHE A 30 -0.41 8.66 -0.51
C PHE A 30 -1.85 8.18 -0.59
N LYS A 31 -2.72 8.69 0.30
CA LYS A 31 -4.16 8.41 0.31
C LYS A 31 -4.78 8.68 -1.04
N GLU A 32 -4.57 9.87 -1.60
CA GLU A 32 -5.12 10.26 -2.91
C GLU A 32 -4.67 9.30 -4.02
N LYS A 33 -3.41 8.88 -3.98
CA LYS A 33 -2.85 7.93 -4.94
C LYS A 33 -3.47 6.54 -4.80
N LEU A 34 -3.67 6.05 -3.58
CA LEU A 34 -4.32 4.76 -3.33
C LEU A 34 -5.77 4.76 -3.83
N ILE A 35 -6.54 5.80 -3.49
CA ILE A 35 -7.92 5.95 -3.96
C ILE A 35 -7.95 5.91 -5.50
N ARG A 36 -7.15 6.75 -6.16
CA ARG A 36 -7.12 6.83 -7.62
C ARG A 36 -6.80 5.51 -8.32
N LEU A 37 -5.95 4.67 -7.72
CA LEU A 37 -5.51 3.41 -8.32
C LEU A 37 -6.50 2.26 -8.08
N TYR A 38 -7.14 2.21 -6.91
CA TYR A 38 -7.88 1.03 -6.46
C TYR A 38 -9.39 1.22 -6.39
N GLU A 39 -9.89 2.46 -6.34
CA GLU A 39 -11.33 2.75 -6.40
C GLU A 39 -12.00 2.17 -7.67
N PRO A 40 -11.42 2.24 -8.88
CA PRO A 40 -12.04 1.63 -10.06
C PRO A 40 -12.21 0.11 -9.94
N GLN A 41 -11.27 -0.58 -9.28
CA GLN A 41 -11.31 -2.03 -9.08
C GLN A 41 -12.36 -2.40 -8.03
N ALA A 42 -12.41 -1.64 -6.93
CA ALA A 42 -13.41 -1.81 -5.88
C ALA A 42 -14.82 -1.55 -6.43
N LEU A 43 -15.03 -0.48 -7.21
CA LEU A 43 -16.30 -0.17 -7.85
C LEU A 43 -16.76 -1.26 -8.82
N ASN A 44 -15.85 -1.82 -9.62
CA ASN A 44 -16.16 -2.91 -10.55
C ASN A 44 -16.74 -4.12 -9.81
N LYS A 45 -16.20 -4.42 -8.62
CA LYS A 45 -16.67 -5.50 -7.75
C LYS A 45 -17.72 -5.08 -6.71
N GLN A 46 -18.24 -3.85 -6.80
CA GLN A 46 -19.24 -3.31 -5.87
C GLN A 46 -18.78 -3.34 -4.40
N ILE A 47 -17.49 -3.12 -4.16
CA ILE A 47 -16.89 -3.04 -2.83
C ILE A 47 -16.74 -1.58 -2.43
N LEU A 48 -17.09 -1.26 -1.18
CA LEU A 48 -16.83 0.04 -0.60
C LEU A 48 -15.36 0.14 -0.15
N LEU A 49 -14.56 0.92 -0.87
CA LEU A 49 -13.19 1.25 -0.48
C LEU A 49 -13.16 2.56 0.32
N SER A 50 -12.64 2.52 1.55
CA SER A 50 -12.37 3.71 2.36
C SER A 50 -10.87 3.85 2.63
N VAL A 51 -10.34 5.08 2.49
CA VAL A 51 -8.96 5.39 2.87
C VAL A 51 -8.97 6.60 3.81
N GLN A 52 -8.53 6.38 5.03
CA GLN A 52 -8.53 7.36 6.11
C GLN A 52 -7.11 7.60 6.63
N ILE A 53 -6.88 8.81 7.14
CA ILE A 53 -5.66 9.18 7.83
C ILE A 53 -6.07 9.52 9.26
N ALA A 54 -5.36 8.98 10.25
CA ALA A 54 -5.58 9.32 11.65
C ALA A 54 -5.25 10.80 11.91
N ASP A 55 -5.88 11.37 12.94
CA ASP A 55 -5.74 12.79 13.26
C ASP A 55 -4.27 13.19 13.45
N ASN A 56 -3.90 14.35 12.91
CA ASN A 56 -2.55 14.95 12.99
C ASN A 56 -1.43 14.15 12.28
N ALA A 57 -1.75 13.18 11.43
CA ALA A 57 -0.77 12.42 10.66
C ALA A 57 -0.67 12.84 9.17
N ASP A 58 -1.52 13.75 8.70
CA ASP A 58 -1.65 14.11 7.28
C ASP A 58 -0.34 14.67 6.65
N GLN A 59 0.41 15.45 7.43
CA GLN A 59 1.68 16.05 7.00
C GLN A 59 2.90 15.13 7.20
N PHE A 60 2.70 13.93 7.77
CA PHE A 60 3.80 12.99 7.95
C PHE A 60 4.41 12.61 6.59
N GLN A 61 5.72 12.79 6.48
CA GLN A 61 6.47 12.50 5.27
C GLN A 61 7.24 11.20 5.43
N PHE A 62 7.27 10.42 4.37
CA PHE A 62 8.03 9.18 4.31
C PHE A 62 8.65 9.04 2.92
N PRO A 63 9.75 8.30 2.77
CA PRO A 63 10.38 8.09 1.46
C PRO A 63 9.37 7.48 0.47
N LYS A 64 9.40 7.89 -0.81
CA LYS A 64 8.54 7.40 -1.92
C LYS A 64 8.67 5.90 -2.28
N ASN A 65 9.23 5.13 -1.36
CA ASN A 65 9.69 3.76 -1.39
C ASN A 65 8.62 2.71 -1.78
N LYS A 66 8.92 1.46 -1.41
CA LYS A 66 8.16 0.23 -1.61
C LYS A 66 6.74 0.24 -1.03
N LEU A 67 6.34 1.27 -0.29
CA LEU A 67 5.03 1.36 0.36
C LEU A 67 3.84 1.29 -0.59
N LEU A 68 3.94 1.89 -1.78
CA LEU A 68 2.86 1.76 -2.77
C LEU A 68 2.72 0.31 -3.25
N GLN A 69 3.82 -0.41 -3.40
CA GLN A 69 3.78 -1.83 -3.75
C GLN A 69 3.24 -2.67 -2.59
N ILE A 70 3.61 -2.35 -1.35
CA ILE A 70 3.10 -3.02 -0.15
C ILE A 70 1.58 -2.83 -0.03
N ALA A 71 1.14 -1.57 0.12
CA ALA A 71 -0.28 -1.25 0.28
C ALA A 71 -1.10 -1.71 -0.93
N GLY A 72 -0.55 -1.55 -2.14
CA GLY A 72 -1.22 -1.95 -3.36
C GLY A 72 -1.52 -3.45 -3.44
N ASN A 73 -0.53 -4.30 -3.15
CA ASN A 73 -0.75 -5.75 -3.12
C ASN A 73 -1.78 -6.15 -2.06
N LEU A 74 -1.74 -5.52 -0.90
CA LEU A 74 -2.67 -5.80 0.19
C LEU A 74 -4.10 -5.35 -0.14
N ILE A 75 -4.28 -4.14 -0.70
CA ILE A 75 -5.59 -3.64 -1.14
C ILE A 75 -6.16 -4.51 -2.27
N THR A 76 -5.34 -4.88 -3.26
CA THR A 76 -5.80 -5.75 -4.34
C THR A 76 -6.19 -7.13 -3.80
N ASN A 77 -5.46 -7.70 -2.83
CA ASN A 77 -5.87 -8.94 -2.19
C ASN A 77 -7.19 -8.77 -1.41
N ALA A 78 -7.32 -7.70 -0.63
CA ALA A 78 -8.54 -7.39 0.11
C ALA A 78 -9.76 -7.31 -0.82
N ILE A 79 -9.67 -6.58 -1.94
CA ILE A 79 -10.73 -6.51 -2.96
C ILE A 79 -10.99 -7.90 -3.57
N LYS A 80 -9.93 -8.64 -3.92
CA LYS A 80 -10.03 -9.96 -4.56
C LYS A 80 -10.73 -11.01 -3.69
N PHE A 81 -10.56 -10.96 -2.37
CA PHE A 81 -11.13 -11.94 -1.44
C PHE A 81 -12.39 -11.46 -0.71
N THR A 82 -12.84 -10.24 -1.00
CA THR A 82 -14.11 -9.71 -0.50
C THR A 82 -15.21 -9.95 -1.52
N ASP A 83 -16.37 -10.37 -1.04
CA ASP A 83 -17.56 -10.55 -1.88
C ASP A 83 -18.16 -9.20 -2.29
N ASN A 84 -19.04 -9.20 -3.29
CA ASN A 84 -19.76 -8.00 -3.70
C ASN A 84 -20.52 -7.40 -2.52
N GLU A 85 -20.68 -6.07 -2.52
CA GLU A 85 -21.29 -5.29 -1.42
C GLU A 85 -20.48 -5.30 -0.10
N GLY A 86 -19.31 -5.93 -0.09
CA GLY A 86 -18.38 -5.89 1.04
C GLY A 86 -17.61 -4.57 1.15
N LYS A 87 -16.67 -4.53 2.10
CA LYS A 87 -15.92 -3.33 2.45
C LYS A 87 -14.43 -3.62 2.57
N VAL A 88 -13.63 -2.65 2.14
CA VAL A 88 -12.18 -2.58 2.37
C VAL A 88 -11.86 -1.23 3.00
N ASP A 89 -11.26 -1.23 4.19
CA ASP A 89 -10.84 -0.04 4.92
C ASP A 89 -9.33 0.03 5.00
N VAL A 90 -8.76 1.18 4.63
CA VAL A 90 -7.35 1.49 4.77
C VAL A 90 -7.20 2.63 5.77
N LEU A 91 -6.53 2.37 6.89
CA LEU A 91 -6.18 3.39 7.88
C LEU A 91 -4.67 3.64 7.84
N LEU A 92 -4.32 4.89 7.54
CA LEU A 92 -2.95 5.40 7.58
C LEU A 92 -2.76 6.18 8.88
N ASN A 93 -1.72 5.88 9.63
CA ASN A 93 -1.39 6.61 10.84
C ASN A 93 0.12 6.77 10.95
N ALA A 94 0.57 7.84 11.59
CA ALA A 94 1.97 8.03 11.89
C ALA A 94 2.13 8.60 13.29
N GLN A 95 3.16 8.15 13.97
CA GLN A 95 3.54 8.65 15.29
C GLN A 95 4.99 9.13 15.22
N LYS A 96 5.22 10.35 15.71
CA LYS A 96 6.55 10.92 15.84
C LYS A 96 6.93 10.97 17.31
N THR A 97 8.06 10.37 17.63
CA THR A 97 8.74 10.50 18.92
C THR A 97 10.01 11.32 18.75
N SER A 98 10.73 11.61 19.84
CA SER A 98 12.03 12.31 19.78
C SER A 98 13.11 11.52 19.05
N GLU A 99 12.99 10.19 18.96
CA GLU A 99 14.03 9.30 18.45
C GLU A 99 13.62 8.60 17.14
N GLN A 100 12.32 8.37 16.96
CA GLN A 100 11.79 7.58 15.85
C GLN A 100 10.48 8.14 15.30
N GLU A 101 10.31 7.98 14.00
CA GLU A 101 9.06 8.18 13.28
C GLU A 101 8.50 6.81 12.89
N GLN A 102 7.27 6.49 13.29
CA GLN A 102 6.65 5.21 13.00
C GLN A 102 5.43 5.39 12.12
N LEU A 103 5.41 4.69 10.99
CA LEU A 103 4.29 4.61 10.06
C LEU A 103 3.50 3.32 10.32
N PHE A 104 2.18 3.46 10.43
CA PHE A 104 1.24 2.37 10.55
C PHE A 104 0.29 2.37 9.34
N ILE A 105 0.15 1.21 8.71
CA ILE A 105 -0.82 0.98 7.63
C ILE A 105 -1.66 -0.21 8.03
N THR A 106 -2.95 0.01 8.25
CA THR A 106 -3.92 -1.07 8.50
C THR A 106 -4.83 -1.21 7.30
N ILE A 107 -4.99 -2.43 6.80
CA ILE A 107 -5.90 -2.76 5.71
C ILE A 107 -6.82 -3.86 6.22
N SER A 108 -8.10 -3.54 6.35
CA SER A 108 -9.15 -4.45 6.80
C SER A 108 -10.13 -4.73 5.68
N ASP A 109 -10.56 -5.97 5.55
CA ASP A 109 -11.59 -6.38 4.62
C ASP A 109 -12.70 -7.18 5.31
N THR A 110 -13.85 -7.29 4.66
CA THR A 110 -15.00 -8.11 5.13
C THR A 110 -15.15 -9.39 4.32
N GLY A 111 -14.06 -9.90 3.75
CA GLY A 111 -14.08 -11.02 2.84
C GLY A 111 -14.17 -12.39 3.51
N ILE A 112 -13.82 -13.42 2.74
CA ILE A 112 -13.93 -14.82 3.18
C ILE A 112 -13.05 -15.15 4.38
N GLY A 113 -12.02 -14.35 4.64
CA GLY A 113 -11.02 -14.59 5.67
C GLY A 113 -10.23 -15.89 5.43
N MET A 114 -9.42 -16.26 6.42
CA MET A 114 -8.61 -17.47 6.43
C MET A 114 -8.52 -18.03 7.85
N ASP A 115 -8.16 -19.31 7.97
CA ASP A 115 -7.84 -19.89 9.26
C ASP A 115 -6.45 -19.44 9.76
N ALA A 116 -6.21 -19.65 11.06
CA ALA A 116 -4.96 -19.23 11.69
C ALA A 116 -3.72 -19.91 11.09
N ALA A 117 -3.84 -21.18 10.66
CA ALA A 117 -2.74 -21.90 10.05
C ALA A 117 -2.35 -21.29 8.69
N ALA A 118 -3.32 -20.94 7.86
CA ALA A 118 -3.09 -20.28 6.59
C ALA A 118 -2.52 -18.87 6.78
N ALA A 119 -3.01 -18.11 7.76
CA ALA A 119 -2.46 -16.80 8.11
C ALA A 119 -0.99 -16.91 8.54
N ASP A 120 -0.65 -17.88 9.39
CA ASP A 120 0.72 -18.15 9.83
C ASP A 120 1.61 -18.62 8.67
N GLU A 121 1.12 -19.47 7.78
CA GLU A 121 1.85 -19.92 6.59
C GLU A 121 2.18 -18.74 5.65
N ILE A 122 1.21 -17.84 5.43
CA ILE A 122 1.39 -16.61 4.65
C ILE A 122 2.42 -15.70 5.33
N LEU A 123 2.27 -15.49 6.64
CA LEU A 123 3.19 -14.66 7.42
C LEU A 123 4.60 -15.25 7.44
N ASN A 124 4.74 -16.57 7.35
CA ASN A 124 6.03 -17.25 7.25
C ASN A 124 6.57 -17.32 5.81
N GLY A 125 5.78 -16.94 4.80
CA GLY A 125 6.18 -16.97 3.38
C GLY A 125 6.18 -18.37 2.77
N VAL A 126 5.44 -19.30 3.38
CA VAL A 126 5.29 -20.70 2.95
C VAL A 126 4.17 -20.84 1.91
N LYS A 127 3.19 -19.94 1.93
CA LYS A 127 1.98 -20.02 1.12
C LYS A 127 1.62 -18.71 0.44
N ASP A 128 1.10 -18.86 -0.76
CA ASP A 128 0.63 -17.81 -1.65
C ASP A 128 -0.87 -17.52 -1.44
N SER A 129 -1.31 -16.32 -1.86
CA SER A 129 -2.74 -16.00 -1.84
C SER A 129 -3.49 -16.81 -2.91
N GLY A 130 -4.47 -17.61 -2.49
CA GLY A 130 -5.23 -18.52 -3.36
C GLY A 130 -6.13 -17.84 -4.39
N MET A 131 -7.06 -18.60 -4.96
CA MET A 131 -8.05 -18.13 -5.94
C MET A 131 -9.04 -17.14 -5.30
N GLY A 132 -9.33 -16.02 -5.98
CA GLY A 132 -10.27 -14.99 -5.52
C GLY A 132 -11.73 -15.43 -5.49
N THR A 133 -12.59 -14.61 -4.87
CA THR A 133 -14.03 -14.92 -4.70
C THR A 133 -14.83 -14.86 -6.00
N ALA A 134 -14.33 -14.16 -7.03
CA ALA A 134 -14.91 -14.12 -8.37
C ALA A 134 -14.08 -14.92 -9.39
N GLY A 135 -13.27 -15.89 -8.93
CA GLY A 135 -12.43 -16.72 -9.79
C GLY A 135 -11.18 -16.02 -10.29
N GLU A 136 -10.78 -14.89 -9.69
CA GLU A 136 -9.56 -14.19 -10.06
C GLU A 136 -8.34 -15.07 -9.74
N ALA A 137 -7.52 -15.34 -10.75
CA ALA A 137 -6.27 -16.08 -10.57
C ALA A 137 -5.31 -15.24 -9.72
N GLY A 138 -4.99 -15.74 -8.52
CA GLY A 138 -3.83 -15.26 -7.79
C GLY A 138 -2.57 -15.81 -8.46
N TYR A 139 -1.71 -14.95 -9.00
CA TYR A 139 -0.37 -15.38 -9.46
C TYR A 139 0.54 -15.82 -8.29
N GLY A 140 0.04 -15.77 -7.06
CA GLY A 140 0.68 -16.23 -5.84
C GLY A 140 1.75 -15.30 -5.26
N PHE A 141 2.44 -14.53 -6.08
CA PHE A 141 3.59 -13.72 -5.66
C PHE A 141 3.31 -12.51 -4.74
N GLY A 142 2.04 -12.15 -4.50
CA GLY A 142 1.68 -10.87 -3.85
C GLY A 142 2.12 -10.76 -2.39
N LEU A 143 1.74 -11.71 -1.53
CA LEU A 143 2.02 -11.65 -0.09
C LEU A 143 3.48 -11.96 0.27
N PRO A 144 4.16 -12.95 -0.36
CA PRO A 144 5.59 -13.13 -0.15
C PRO A 144 6.42 -11.91 -0.60
N LEU A 145 6.00 -11.19 -1.65
CA LEU A 145 6.63 -9.92 -2.02
C LEU A 145 6.41 -8.88 -0.93
N VAL A 146 5.18 -8.68 -0.47
CA VAL A 146 4.87 -7.73 0.62
C VAL A 146 5.75 -7.99 1.84
N LYS A 147 5.83 -9.25 2.30
CA LYS A 147 6.66 -9.63 3.44
C LYS A 147 8.12 -9.20 3.24
N ARG A 148 8.74 -9.58 2.11
CA ARG A 148 10.14 -9.21 1.81
C ARG A 148 10.34 -7.69 1.75
N LEU A 149 9.38 -6.95 1.20
CA LEU A 149 9.46 -5.50 1.12
C LEU A 149 9.38 -4.86 2.52
N VAL A 150 8.49 -5.36 3.38
CA VAL A 150 8.36 -4.91 4.77
C VAL A 150 9.62 -5.21 5.57
N GLU A 151 10.14 -6.43 5.47
CA GLU A 151 11.41 -6.83 6.11
C GLU A 151 12.59 -5.98 5.62
N SER A 152 12.64 -5.65 4.32
CA SER A 152 13.70 -4.79 3.77
C SER A 152 13.61 -3.32 4.18
N LEU A 153 12.55 -2.93 4.88
CA LEU A 153 12.36 -1.62 5.50
C LEU A 153 12.46 -1.72 7.04
N ASP A 154 13.01 -2.82 7.56
CA ASP A 154 13.06 -3.15 8.99
C ASP A 154 11.68 -3.04 9.68
N GLY A 155 10.63 -3.30 8.89
CA GLY A 155 9.25 -3.22 9.34
C GLY A 155 8.72 -4.56 9.87
N LYS A 156 7.52 -4.50 10.43
CA LYS A 156 6.75 -5.66 10.89
C LYS A 156 5.43 -5.75 10.15
N MET A 157 5.02 -6.97 9.83
CA MET A 157 3.69 -7.30 9.34
C MET A 157 2.99 -8.22 10.35
N THR A 158 1.72 -8.01 10.61
CA THR A 158 0.83 -8.96 11.30
C THR A 158 -0.43 -9.19 10.48
N ILE A 159 -1.06 -10.35 10.69
CA ILE A 159 -2.29 -10.76 10.01
C ILE A 159 -3.24 -11.25 11.10
N GLU A 160 -4.44 -10.69 11.14
CA GLU A 160 -5.56 -11.21 11.93
C GLU A 160 -6.67 -11.60 10.97
N SER A 161 -7.13 -12.85 11.03
CA SER A 161 -8.20 -13.31 10.14
C SER A 161 -8.99 -14.46 10.77
N ALA A 162 -10.25 -14.55 10.37
CA ALA A 162 -11.09 -15.71 10.65
C ALA A 162 -12.04 -15.94 9.48
N LEU A 163 -12.34 -17.21 9.19
CA LEU A 163 -13.28 -17.59 8.15
C LEU A 163 -14.63 -16.87 8.32
N GLY A 164 -15.07 -16.21 7.25
CA GLY A 164 -16.32 -15.43 7.19
C GLY A 164 -16.29 -14.08 7.93
N LYS A 165 -15.14 -13.66 8.47
CA LYS A 165 -14.99 -12.38 9.18
C LYS A 165 -14.03 -11.40 8.50
N GLY A 166 -13.46 -11.78 7.37
CA GLY A 166 -12.46 -11.00 6.66
C GLY A 166 -11.05 -11.09 7.25
N THR A 167 -10.20 -10.16 6.81
CA THR A 167 -8.77 -10.13 7.18
C THR A 167 -8.35 -8.71 7.54
N ILE A 168 -7.45 -8.60 8.51
CA ILE A 168 -6.76 -7.36 8.88
C ILE A 168 -5.27 -7.59 8.70
N PHE A 169 -4.67 -6.82 7.79
CA PHE A 169 -3.22 -6.70 7.66
C PHE A 169 -2.76 -5.43 8.37
N GLN A 170 -1.73 -5.54 9.21
CA GLN A 170 -1.10 -4.37 9.83
C GLN A 170 0.38 -4.35 9.50
N ILE A 171 0.83 -3.22 8.97
CA ILE A 171 2.23 -2.93 8.68
C ILE A 171 2.72 -1.83 9.61
N THR A 172 3.88 -2.02 10.21
CA THR A 172 4.60 -1.01 10.98
C THR A 172 5.99 -0.84 10.40
N ILE A 173 6.37 0.39 10.05
CA ILE A 173 7.71 0.71 9.56
C ILE A 173 8.25 1.88 10.40
N ALA A 174 9.44 1.70 10.95
CA ALA A 174 10.14 2.75 11.67
C ALA A 174 11.14 3.44 10.75
N TYR A 175 11.14 4.76 10.77
CA TYR A 175 12.13 5.61 10.13
C TYR A 175 12.93 6.32 11.23
N PRO A 176 14.26 6.44 11.06
CA PRO A 176 15.04 7.32 11.93
C PRO A 176 14.52 8.75 11.78
N VAL A 177 14.39 9.48 12.88
CA VAL A 177 14.08 10.92 12.81
C VAL A 177 15.22 11.58 12.05
N ASN A 178 14.91 12.17 10.91
CA ASN A 178 15.89 12.99 10.22
C ASN A 178 16.10 14.25 11.06
N ILE A 179 17.17 14.27 11.85
CA ILE A 179 17.63 15.49 12.54
C ILE A 179 18.30 16.31 11.45
N ASP A 180 17.49 17.01 10.65
CA ASP A 180 18.01 18.04 9.75
C ASP A 180 18.63 19.13 10.64
N ASN A 181 19.96 19.25 10.56
CA ASN A 181 20.78 20.33 11.13
C ASN A 181 20.65 21.60 10.28
#